data_AF-A6KTJ8-F1
#
_entry.id   AF-A6KTJ8-F1
#
_cell.length_a   1.000
_cell.length_b   1.000
_cell.length_c   1.000
_cell.angle_alpha   90.00
_cell.angle_beta   90.00
_cell.angle_gamma   90.00
#
_symmetry.space_group_name_H-M   'P 1'
#
loop_
_entity.id
_entity.type
_entity.pdbx_description
1 polymer ?
#
loop_
_entity_poly.entity_id
_entity_poly.type
_entity_poly.pdbx_seq_one_letter_code
_entity_poly.pdbx_strand_id
1 'polypeptide(L)'
;MQGGLVGTDETVALTAFVVIALHHGLAVFQDENSQQLKKRVEASITKANSFLGQKASAGLLGAHASAITAYALTLTKASEDLRNVAHNSLMAMAEETGENLYWGSAIGSQDNVVSSTPAPRNPSEPVPQAPALWIETTAYGLLHLLLREGKGEMADKVATWLTHQGSFQGGFRSTQDTVVTLDALSAYWIASHTTEEKALNVTLSSMGRNGYKSHLLQLNNHQVKGLEEELKFSLGSTINVKVGGNSKGTLKILRTYNVLDMKNTTCQDLRIEVTVTGYVEYTREANEDYEYDYDMPAADDPSVHSQPVTPLQLFEGRRSRRRREAPKAADEQESRVQYTVCIWRNGNLGLSGMAIADITLLSGFQALRADLEKLTSLSDRYVSHFETDGPHVLLYFDSVPTTRECVGFGALQEVAVGLVQPASAVLYDYYSPDHKCSVFYAAPTKSKLLSTLCSADVCQCAEGKCPRQRRSLERGVEDKDGYRMKFACYYPRVEYGFQVKVLREDSRAAFRLFETKITQVLHFTKDAKASIGQTRNFLVRASCRLRLEPSKEYLIMGMDGVTSDLKGDPQYLLDSNTWIEEMPSERLCRSTRQRAACGQLNDFLQEYSSQGCQV
;
A
#
# COMPACT_ATOMS: atom_id res chain seq x y z
N MET A 1 -1.76 18.77 17.07
CA MET A 1 -2.90 18.21 16.30
C MET A 1 -4.07 19.17 16.42
N GLN A 2 -4.45 19.85 15.33
CA GLN A 2 -5.34 21.02 15.38
C GLN A 2 -6.74 20.79 14.75
N GLY A 3 -6.96 19.72 13.98
CA GLY A 3 -8.26 19.42 13.36
C GLY A 3 -8.64 20.43 12.27
N GLY A 4 -9.94 20.72 12.15
CA GLY A 4 -10.49 21.77 11.30
C GLY A 4 -10.15 23.21 11.68
N LEU A 5 -9.29 23.41 12.68
CA LEU A 5 -8.87 24.71 13.19
C LEU A 5 -7.90 25.44 12.24
N VAL A 6 -7.28 24.72 11.30
CA VAL A 6 -6.37 25.29 10.28
C VAL A 6 -7.16 25.82 9.09
N GLY A 7 -7.16 27.14 8.91
CA GLY A 7 -7.87 27.81 7.82
C GLY A 7 -7.79 29.34 7.92
N THR A 8 -8.59 30.04 7.12
CA THR A 8 -8.64 31.52 7.11
C THR A 8 -9.07 32.12 8.46
N ASP A 9 -9.80 31.35 9.27
CA ASP A 9 -10.36 31.77 10.56
C ASP A 9 -9.64 31.16 11.78
N GLU A 10 -8.37 30.74 11.62
CA GLU A 10 -7.59 30.06 12.68
C GLU A 10 -7.62 30.81 14.02
N THR A 11 -7.51 32.14 13.99
CA THR A 11 -7.54 32.96 15.22
C THR A 11 -8.85 32.82 15.99
N VAL A 12 -9.98 32.71 15.28
CA VAL A 12 -11.31 32.60 15.88
C VAL A 12 -11.50 31.20 16.45
N ALA A 13 -11.17 30.18 15.67
CA ALA A 13 -11.28 28.78 16.08
C ALA A 13 -10.37 28.45 17.27
N LEU A 14 -9.13 28.95 17.30
CA LEU A 14 -8.22 28.80 18.43
C LEU A 14 -8.78 29.44 19.70
N THR A 15 -9.34 30.65 19.58
CA THR A 15 -9.93 31.36 20.72
C THR A 15 -11.12 30.58 21.28
N ALA A 16 -12.03 30.10 20.43
CA ALA A 16 -13.18 29.30 20.85
C ALA A 16 -12.76 27.97 21.50
N PHE A 17 -11.76 27.29 20.93
CA PHE A 17 -11.22 26.05 21.50
C PHE A 17 -10.66 26.24 22.91
N VAL A 18 -9.87 27.30 23.13
CA VAL A 18 -9.33 27.62 24.45
C VAL A 18 -10.45 27.97 25.44
N VAL A 19 -11.51 28.66 25.00
CA VAL A 19 -12.68 28.95 25.86
C VAL A 19 -13.38 27.66 26.31
N ILE A 20 -13.58 26.70 25.41
CA ILE A 20 -14.15 25.38 25.74
C ILE A 20 -13.26 24.64 26.75
N ALA A 21 -11.96 24.58 26.48
CA ALA A 21 -10.98 23.89 27.33
C ALA A 21 -10.94 24.49 28.75
N LEU A 22 -10.89 25.82 28.86
CA LEU A 22 -10.92 26.51 30.15
C LEU A 22 -12.22 26.25 30.89
N HIS A 23 -13.36 26.23 30.20
CA HIS A 23 -14.65 25.94 30.83
C HIS A 23 -14.71 24.51 31.40
N HIS A 24 -14.28 23.51 30.64
CA HIS A 24 -14.18 22.12 31.15
C HIS A 24 -13.22 22.02 32.34
N GLY A 25 -12.12 22.76 32.32
CA GLY A 25 -11.16 22.84 33.42
C GLY A 25 -11.68 23.54 34.68
N LEU A 26 -12.78 24.30 34.63
CA LEU A 26 -13.32 25.00 35.80
C LEU A 26 -13.72 24.07 36.95
N ALA A 27 -14.10 22.82 36.64
CA ALA A 27 -14.47 21.82 37.62
C ALA A 27 -13.28 21.33 38.48
N VAL A 28 -12.04 21.52 38.00
CA VAL A 28 -10.81 21.11 38.71
C VAL A 28 -10.44 22.10 39.83
N PHE A 29 -10.86 23.36 39.73
CA PHE A 29 -10.62 24.39 40.75
C PHE A 29 -11.59 24.23 41.93
N GLN A 30 -11.31 23.30 42.84
CA GLN A 30 -12.13 22.99 44.02
C GLN A 30 -11.67 23.70 45.30
N ASP A 31 -10.38 24.03 45.42
CA ASP A 31 -9.80 24.61 46.65
C ASP A 31 -10.07 26.12 46.81
N GLU A 32 -10.19 26.59 48.06
CA GLU A 32 -10.40 28.01 48.39
C GLU A 32 -9.25 28.92 47.90
N ASN A 33 -8.01 28.44 47.98
CA ASN A 33 -6.83 29.17 47.47
C ASN A 33 -6.87 29.38 45.95
N SER A 34 -7.62 28.55 45.24
CA SER A 34 -7.78 28.59 43.79
C SER A 34 -8.95 29.45 43.32
N GLN A 35 -9.82 29.93 44.22
CA GLN A 35 -10.99 30.74 43.85
C GLN A 35 -10.61 32.09 43.23
N GLN A 36 -9.51 32.71 43.67
CA GLN A 36 -9.05 33.97 43.08
C GLN A 36 -8.57 33.77 41.64
N LEU A 37 -7.89 32.64 41.36
CA LEU A 37 -7.49 32.26 40.01
C LEU A 37 -8.71 31.91 39.15
N LYS A 38 -9.68 31.18 39.71
CA LYS A 38 -10.95 30.86 39.05
C LYS A 38 -11.69 32.13 38.59
N LYS A 39 -11.82 33.14 39.45
CA LYS A 39 -12.42 34.44 39.07
C LYS A 39 -11.66 35.14 37.95
N ARG A 40 -10.32 35.03 37.93
CA ARG A 40 -9.49 35.59 36.85
C ARG A 40 -9.69 34.85 35.53
N VAL A 41 -9.82 33.52 35.58
CA VAL A 41 -10.14 32.69 34.40
C VAL A 41 -11.53 33.05 33.87
N GLU A 42 -12.54 33.14 34.73
CA GLU A 42 -13.90 33.57 34.35
C GLU A 42 -13.91 34.98 33.74
N ALA A 43 -13.16 35.93 34.28
CA ALA A 43 -13.00 37.27 33.71
C ALA A 43 -12.30 37.24 32.32
N SER A 44 -11.36 36.32 32.12
CA SER A 44 -10.73 36.12 30.81
C SER A 44 -11.71 35.49 29.81
N ILE A 45 -12.54 34.54 30.26
CA ILE A 45 -13.59 33.91 29.45
C ILE A 45 -14.63 34.95 29.02
N THR A 46 -15.09 35.83 29.92
CA THR A 46 -16.05 36.88 29.54
C THR A 46 -15.48 37.87 28.54
N LYS A 47 -14.19 38.22 28.66
CA LYS A 47 -13.49 39.03 27.65
C LYS A 47 -13.39 38.31 26.31
N ALA A 48 -13.07 37.02 26.31
CA ALA A 48 -13.04 36.20 25.10
C ALA A 48 -14.43 36.06 24.46
N ASN A 49 -15.49 35.93 25.26
CA ASN A 49 -16.88 35.89 24.79
C ASN A 49 -17.29 37.19 24.08
N SER A 50 -16.81 38.34 24.55
CA SER A 50 -17.04 39.62 23.87
C SER A 50 -16.36 39.64 22.49
N PHE A 51 -15.12 39.16 22.38
CA PHE A 51 -14.40 39.04 21.11
C PHE A 51 -15.09 38.06 20.15
N LEU A 52 -15.41 36.85 20.61
CA LEU A 52 -16.10 35.83 19.83
C LEU A 52 -17.49 36.31 19.39
N GLY A 53 -18.22 36.98 20.28
CA GLY A 53 -19.52 37.58 19.98
C GLY A 53 -19.44 38.65 18.89
N GLN A 54 -18.46 39.56 18.96
CA GLN A 54 -18.24 40.56 17.91
C GLN A 54 -17.92 39.93 16.56
N LYS A 55 -17.11 38.86 16.56
CA LYS A 55 -16.77 38.13 15.33
C LYS A 55 -17.96 37.37 14.77
N ALA A 56 -18.79 36.76 15.61
CA ALA A 56 -20.05 36.14 15.19
C ALA A 56 -21.03 37.16 14.60
N SER A 57 -21.14 38.36 15.21
CA SER A 57 -21.97 39.45 14.67
C SER A 57 -21.48 40.03 13.35
N ALA A 58 -20.20 39.86 13.01
CA ALA A 58 -19.66 40.31 11.73
C ALA A 58 -20.11 39.44 10.54
N GLY A 59 -20.62 38.23 10.77
CA GLY A 59 -21.26 37.38 9.74
C GLY A 59 -20.35 36.82 8.65
N LEU A 60 -19.02 36.90 8.81
CA LEU A 60 -18.01 36.51 7.82
C LEU A 60 -17.23 35.23 8.21
N LEU A 61 -17.74 34.46 9.17
CA LEU A 61 -17.06 33.26 9.67
C LEU A 61 -17.35 32.05 8.79
N GLY A 62 -16.34 31.21 8.56
CA GLY A 62 -16.53 29.88 7.96
C GLY A 62 -17.43 28.98 8.80
N ALA A 63 -17.93 27.89 8.19
CA ALA A 63 -18.87 26.97 8.83
C ALA A 63 -18.29 26.33 10.11
N HIS A 64 -17.05 25.83 10.06
CA HIS A 64 -16.35 25.27 11.23
C HIS A 64 -16.17 26.29 12.35
N ALA A 65 -15.60 27.46 12.02
CA ALA A 65 -15.36 28.53 12.98
C ALA A 65 -16.66 29.01 13.65
N SER A 66 -17.77 29.04 12.90
CA SER A 66 -19.09 29.38 13.42
C SER A 66 -19.63 28.31 14.37
N ALA A 67 -19.50 27.03 14.03
CA ALA A 67 -19.98 25.92 14.87
C ALA A 67 -19.27 25.86 16.23
N ILE A 68 -17.93 25.91 16.23
CA ILE A 68 -17.14 25.90 17.47
C ILE A 68 -17.40 27.16 18.31
N THR A 69 -17.58 28.32 17.67
CA THR A 69 -17.90 29.59 18.36
C THR A 69 -19.28 29.54 19.00
N ALA A 70 -20.29 29.07 18.28
CA ALA A 70 -21.65 28.95 18.80
C ALA A 70 -21.69 28.00 20.01
N TYR A 71 -21.00 26.86 19.93
CA TYR A 71 -20.87 25.93 21.04
C TYR A 71 -20.18 26.56 22.26
N ALA A 72 -19.02 27.20 22.07
CA ALA A 72 -18.27 27.86 23.16
C ALA A 72 -19.10 28.94 23.90
N LEU A 73 -19.85 29.76 23.15
CA LEU A 73 -20.72 30.79 23.72
C LEU A 73 -21.92 30.19 24.48
N THR A 74 -22.49 29.09 24.00
CA THR A 74 -23.56 28.38 24.74
C THR A 74 -23.05 27.71 26.00
N LEU A 75 -21.88 27.06 25.93
CA LEU A 75 -21.27 26.35 27.05
C LEU A 75 -20.94 27.29 28.21
N THR A 76 -20.36 28.46 27.91
CA THR A 76 -19.99 29.45 28.92
C THR A 76 -21.16 30.34 29.40
N LYS A 77 -22.38 30.11 28.91
CA LYS A 77 -23.57 30.91 29.22
C LYS A 77 -23.34 32.43 28.99
N ALA A 78 -22.80 32.77 27.82
CA ALA A 78 -22.65 34.16 27.38
C ALA A 78 -24.01 34.90 27.27
N SER A 79 -23.98 36.21 27.03
CA SER A 79 -25.20 37.02 26.84
C SER A 79 -26.13 36.38 25.80
N GLU A 80 -27.44 36.43 26.08
CA GLU A 80 -28.46 35.82 25.24
C GLU A 80 -28.44 36.40 23.81
N ASP A 81 -28.19 37.70 23.67
CA ASP A 81 -28.07 38.36 22.37
C ASP A 81 -26.92 37.76 21.52
N LEU A 82 -25.75 37.57 22.14
CA LEU A 82 -24.59 37.00 21.46
C LEU A 82 -24.82 35.53 21.07
N ARG A 83 -25.47 34.77 21.96
CA ARG A 83 -25.85 33.38 21.70
C ARG A 83 -26.87 33.26 20.57
N ASN A 84 -27.82 34.20 20.48
CA ASN A 84 -28.83 34.23 19.43
C ASN A 84 -28.22 34.58 18.07
N VAL A 85 -27.34 35.58 18.02
CA VAL A 85 -26.64 35.94 16.79
C VAL A 85 -25.78 34.78 16.28
N ALA A 86 -24.98 34.14 17.15
CA ALA A 86 -24.15 33.02 16.76
C ALA A 86 -24.96 31.81 16.28
N HIS A 87 -26.08 31.51 16.95
CA HIS A 87 -26.99 30.44 16.53
C HIS A 87 -27.63 30.72 15.19
N ASN A 88 -28.19 31.91 14.97
CA ASN A 88 -28.81 32.27 13.70
C ASN A 88 -27.80 32.20 12.55
N SER A 89 -26.56 32.65 12.79
CA SER A 89 -25.47 32.55 11.81
C SER A 89 -25.15 31.08 11.50
N LEU A 90 -25.07 30.21 12.50
CA LEU A 90 -24.80 28.78 12.30
C LEU A 90 -25.94 28.09 11.54
N MET A 91 -27.18 28.35 11.93
CA MET A 91 -28.37 27.75 11.31
C MET A 91 -28.55 28.22 9.86
N ALA A 92 -28.13 29.44 9.52
CA ALA A 92 -28.15 29.93 8.14
C ALA A 92 -27.21 29.15 7.20
N MET A 93 -26.23 28.42 7.74
CA MET A 93 -25.29 27.57 6.98
C MET A 93 -25.65 26.08 7.03
N ALA A 94 -26.77 25.71 7.64
CA ALA A 94 -27.20 24.32 7.70
C ALA A 94 -27.67 23.83 6.33
N GLU A 95 -27.14 22.69 5.88
CA GLU A 95 -27.61 22.00 4.69
C GLU A 95 -28.56 20.87 5.08
N GLU A 96 -29.80 20.93 4.59
CA GLU A 96 -30.80 19.90 4.82
C GLU A 96 -31.04 19.08 3.55
N THR A 97 -30.77 17.78 3.62
CA THR A 97 -30.99 16.84 2.51
C THR A 97 -31.87 15.68 2.99
N GLY A 98 -33.17 15.75 2.69
CA GLY A 98 -34.13 14.73 3.10
C GLY A 98 -34.29 14.68 4.62
N GLU A 99 -33.96 13.54 5.25
CA GLU A 99 -34.01 13.36 6.71
C GLU A 99 -32.69 13.71 7.43
N ASN A 100 -31.67 14.18 6.69
CA ASN A 100 -30.36 14.50 7.24
C ASN A 100 -30.13 16.01 7.28
N LEU A 101 -29.51 16.48 8.35
CA LEU A 101 -29.05 17.87 8.52
C LEU A 101 -27.56 17.84 8.87
N TYR A 102 -26.75 18.59 8.12
CA TYR A 102 -25.30 18.65 8.32
C TYR A 102 -24.74 20.03 7.91
N TRP A 103 -23.46 20.26 8.19
CA TRP A 103 -22.74 21.48 7.77
C TRP A 103 -21.52 21.12 6.92
N GLY A 104 -21.50 21.60 5.66
CA GLY A 104 -20.47 21.24 4.68
C GLY A 104 -19.84 22.42 3.93
N SER A 105 -20.62 23.44 3.56
CA SER A 105 -20.13 24.56 2.74
C SER A 105 -19.80 25.83 3.54
N ALA A 106 -18.59 26.35 3.36
CA ALA A 106 -18.25 27.72 3.75
C ALA A 106 -18.73 28.68 2.66
N ILE A 107 -19.63 29.60 3.02
CA ILE A 107 -19.99 30.73 2.16
C ILE A 107 -18.74 31.61 2.02
N GLY A 108 -18.01 31.47 0.90
CA GLY A 108 -16.81 32.28 0.65
C GLY A 108 -15.88 31.80 -0.46
N SER A 109 -15.90 30.53 -0.88
CA SER A 109 -15.15 30.11 -2.08
C SER A 109 -15.98 30.39 -3.33
N GLN A 110 -15.62 31.44 -4.08
CA GLN A 110 -16.04 31.61 -5.48
C GLN A 110 -15.48 30.54 -6.44
N ASP A 111 -15.00 29.41 -5.92
CA ASP A 111 -14.61 28.25 -6.70
C ASP A 111 -15.63 27.13 -6.51
N ASN A 112 -16.46 26.96 -7.54
CA ASN A 112 -17.38 25.84 -7.73
C ASN A 112 -16.62 24.51 -7.92
N VAL A 113 -15.83 24.05 -6.94
CA VAL A 113 -15.07 22.78 -7.07
C VAL A 113 -14.97 21.99 -5.76
N VAL A 114 -15.97 22.06 -4.88
CA VAL A 114 -16.29 20.93 -4.00
C VAL A 114 -17.67 20.46 -4.39
N SER A 115 -17.71 19.40 -5.18
CA SER A 115 -18.96 18.74 -5.55
C SER A 115 -19.70 18.40 -4.27
N SER A 116 -20.93 18.88 -4.13
CA SER A 116 -21.90 18.42 -3.15
C SER A 116 -21.76 16.90 -3.06
N THR A 117 -21.56 16.33 -1.86
CA THR A 117 -21.57 14.87 -1.71
C THR A 117 -22.84 14.37 -2.39
N PRO A 118 -22.74 13.61 -3.50
CA PRO A 118 -23.94 13.16 -4.17
C PRO A 118 -24.69 12.30 -3.17
N ALA A 119 -25.92 12.68 -2.84
CA ALA A 119 -26.83 11.76 -2.20
C ALA A 119 -26.81 10.46 -3.02
N PRO A 120 -26.69 9.28 -2.37
CA PRO A 120 -26.65 8.01 -3.09
C PRO A 120 -27.81 7.95 -4.07
N ARG A 121 -27.53 7.77 -5.37
CA ARG A 121 -28.59 7.72 -6.38
C ARG A 121 -29.41 6.43 -6.24
N ASN A 122 -28.87 5.43 -5.53
CA ASN A 122 -29.50 4.17 -5.17
C ASN A 122 -29.19 3.78 -3.72
N PRO A 123 -30.08 3.05 -3.02
CA PRO A 123 -29.83 2.45 -1.69
C PRO A 123 -28.65 1.44 -1.66
N SER A 124 -28.15 1.06 -2.83
CA SER A 124 -27.09 0.07 -3.04
C SER A 124 -25.69 0.69 -3.23
N GLU A 125 -25.60 2.02 -3.38
CA GLU A 125 -24.32 2.72 -3.46
C GLU A 125 -23.81 3.05 -2.05
N PRO A 126 -22.51 2.84 -1.76
CA PRO A 126 -21.94 3.22 -0.47
C PRO A 126 -22.08 4.73 -0.30
N VAL A 127 -22.64 5.16 0.84
CA VAL A 127 -22.64 6.58 1.21
C VAL A 127 -21.17 7.02 1.26
N PRO A 128 -20.73 7.97 0.42
CA PRO A 128 -19.36 8.46 0.50
C PRO A 128 -19.18 9.09 1.88
N GLN A 129 -18.14 8.67 2.59
CA GLN A 129 -17.84 9.23 3.90
C GLN A 129 -17.47 10.70 3.73
N ALA A 130 -18.19 11.58 4.41
CA ALA A 130 -17.96 13.01 4.33
C ALA A 130 -16.51 13.37 4.74
N PRO A 131 -15.95 14.48 4.25
CA PRO A 131 -14.68 15.01 4.74
C PRO A 131 -14.67 15.13 6.26
N ALA A 132 -13.53 14.85 6.91
CA ALA A 132 -13.41 14.90 8.37
C ALA A 132 -13.84 16.28 8.94
N LEU A 133 -13.56 17.35 8.20
CA LEU A 133 -13.95 18.72 8.55
C LEU A 133 -15.47 18.89 8.68
N TRP A 134 -16.26 18.25 7.82
CA TRP A 134 -17.72 18.33 7.84
C TRP A 134 -18.29 17.57 9.03
N ILE A 135 -17.70 16.40 9.33
CA ILE A 135 -18.05 15.59 10.49
C ILE A 135 -17.78 16.37 11.78
N GLU A 136 -16.59 16.96 11.92
CA GLU A 136 -16.22 17.79 13.07
C GLU A 136 -17.15 19.00 13.24
N THR A 137 -17.41 19.74 12.15
CA THR A 137 -18.30 20.92 12.17
C THR A 137 -19.71 20.54 12.63
N THR A 138 -20.23 19.44 12.07
CA THR A 138 -21.58 18.95 12.39
C THR A 138 -21.67 18.44 13.83
N ALA A 139 -20.59 17.85 14.37
CA ALA A 139 -20.52 17.41 15.77
C ALA A 139 -20.57 18.58 16.76
N TYR A 140 -19.83 19.66 16.51
CA TYR A 140 -19.94 20.89 17.30
C TYR A 140 -21.35 21.51 17.20
N GLY A 141 -21.97 21.47 16.01
CA GLY A 141 -23.35 21.88 15.81
C GLY A 141 -24.34 21.08 16.66
N LEU A 142 -24.17 19.75 16.74
CA LEU A 142 -25.00 18.89 17.58
C LEU A 142 -24.87 19.23 19.07
N LEU A 143 -23.65 19.37 19.57
CA LEU A 143 -23.41 19.75 20.97
C LEU A 143 -24.06 21.10 21.32
N HIS A 144 -23.96 22.07 20.42
CA HIS A 144 -24.62 23.37 20.57
C HIS A 144 -26.15 23.24 20.64
N LEU A 145 -26.75 22.49 19.70
CA LEU A 145 -28.21 22.29 19.65
C LEU A 145 -28.74 21.59 20.90
N LEU A 146 -28.03 20.55 21.37
CA LEU A 146 -28.40 19.82 22.59
C LEU A 146 -28.40 20.72 23.83
N LEU A 147 -27.43 21.62 23.97
CA LEU A 147 -27.36 22.55 25.10
C LEU A 147 -28.43 23.65 25.04
N ARG A 148 -28.85 24.07 23.85
CA ARG A 148 -29.78 25.18 23.65
C ARG A 148 -31.24 24.73 23.69
N GLU A 149 -31.59 23.70 22.92
CA GLU A 149 -32.96 23.26 22.67
C GLU A 149 -33.25 21.86 23.22
N GLY A 150 -32.23 21.13 23.66
CA GLY A 150 -32.36 19.73 24.04
C GLY A 150 -32.56 18.83 22.83
N LYS A 151 -33.30 17.73 23.02
CA LYS A 151 -33.62 16.78 21.94
C LYS A 151 -34.74 17.33 21.04
N GLY A 152 -34.41 18.30 20.19
CA GLY A 152 -35.28 18.80 19.12
C GLY A 152 -35.25 17.94 17.86
N GLU A 153 -36.13 18.25 16.91
CA GLU A 153 -36.19 17.59 15.59
C GLU A 153 -34.87 17.74 14.82
N MET A 154 -34.28 18.93 14.85
CA MET A 154 -32.99 19.21 14.19
C MET A 154 -31.85 18.38 14.79
N ALA A 155 -31.80 18.24 16.11
CA ALA A 155 -30.78 17.42 16.78
C ALA A 155 -30.91 15.93 16.41
N ASP A 156 -32.13 15.42 16.17
CA ASP A 156 -32.34 14.04 15.74
C ASP A 156 -31.85 13.80 14.30
N LYS A 157 -32.11 14.74 13.39
CA LYS A 157 -31.61 14.71 12.00
C LYS A 157 -30.07 14.73 11.97
N VAL A 158 -29.45 15.60 12.77
CA VAL A 158 -27.98 15.71 12.86
C VAL A 158 -27.35 14.46 13.45
N ALA A 159 -27.89 13.94 14.57
CA ALA A 159 -27.37 12.73 15.20
C ALA A 159 -27.48 11.51 14.29
N THR A 160 -28.56 11.42 13.50
CA THR A 160 -28.77 10.36 12.52
C THR A 160 -27.71 10.44 11.42
N TRP A 161 -27.46 11.62 10.86
CA TRP A 161 -26.41 11.81 9.85
C TRP A 161 -25.02 11.44 10.39
N LEU A 162 -24.62 11.93 11.57
CA LEU A 162 -23.33 11.60 12.19
C LEU A 162 -23.18 10.09 12.44
N THR A 163 -24.25 9.42 12.85
CA THR A 163 -24.26 7.96 13.06
C THR A 163 -24.00 7.21 11.76
N HIS A 164 -24.53 7.70 10.63
CA HIS A 164 -24.26 7.15 9.31
C HIS A 164 -22.82 7.40 8.82
N GLN A 165 -22.16 8.48 9.26
CA GLN A 165 -20.77 8.80 8.89
C GLN A 165 -19.70 8.01 9.66
N GLY A 166 -20.05 7.37 10.77
CA GLY A 166 -19.08 6.62 11.59
C GLY A 166 -18.65 5.30 10.95
N SER A 167 -17.37 4.95 11.06
CA SER A 167 -16.84 3.67 10.57
C SER A 167 -17.42 2.47 11.33
N PHE A 168 -17.18 1.27 10.81
CA PHE A 168 -17.62 0.02 11.44
C PHE A 168 -17.08 -0.15 12.87
N GLN A 169 -15.83 0.24 13.11
CA GLN A 169 -15.17 0.14 14.43
C GLN A 169 -15.45 1.34 15.35
N GLY A 170 -16.35 2.25 14.97
CA GLY A 170 -16.71 3.42 15.77
C GLY A 170 -15.75 4.60 15.65
N GLY A 171 -14.64 4.47 14.92
CA GLY A 171 -13.77 5.60 14.56
C GLY A 171 -14.35 6.44 13.43
N PHE A 172 -13.89 7.69 13.32
CA PHE A 172 -14.13 8.56 12.17
C PHE A 172 -12.81 8.73 11.40
N ARG A 173 -12.70 9.75 10.56
CA ARG A 173 -11.59 9.86 9.60
C ARG A 173 -10.33 10.45 10.21
N SER A 174 -10.48 11.32 11.20
CA SER A 174 -9.41 12.02 11.89
C SER A 174 -9.51 11.76 13.40
N THR A 175 -8.68 12.45 14.19
CA THR A 175 -8.75 12.36 15.65
C THR A 175 -9.77 13.32 16.23
N GLN A 176 -9.85 14.56 15.72
CA GLN A 176 -10.74 15.60 16.27
C GLN A 176 -12.21 15.31 15.97
N ASP A 177 -12.53 14.92 14.73
CA ASP A 177 -13.88 14.48 14.37
C ASP A 177 -14.30 13.28 15.23
N THR A 178 -13.42 12.32 15.47
CA THR A 178 -13.70 11.16 16.31
C THR A 178 -14.00 11.55 17.75
N VAL A 179 -13.14 12.35 18.39
CA VAL A 179 -13.33 12.75 19.80
C VAL A 179 -14.62 13.56 19.97
N VAL A 180 -14.81 14.60 19.16
CA VAL A 180 -15.95 15.51 19.29
C VAL A 180 -17.26 14.82 18.90
N THR A 181 -17.25 13.94 17.89
CA THR A 181 -18.45 13.22 17.47
C THR A 181 -18.85 12.16 18.49
N LEU A 182 -17.90 11.45 19.10
CA LEU A 182 -18.20 10.51 20.19
C LEU A 182 -18.76 11.24 21.40
N ASP A 183 -18.23 12.41 21.76
CA ASP A 183 -18.78 13.25 22.83
C ASP A 183 -20.21 13.69 22.50
N ALA A 184 -20.43 14.25 21.30
CA ALA A 184 -21.73 14.71 20.83
C ALA A 184 -22.79 13.60 20.79
N LEU A 185 -22.44 12.44 20.23
CA LEU A 185 -23.33 11.29 20.19
C LEU A 185 -23.59 10.76 21.60
N SER A 186 -22.60 10.72 22.49
CA SER A 186 -22.80 10.28 23.87
C SER A 186 -23.78 11.19 24.62
N ALA A 187 -23.66 12.51 24.46
CA ALA A 187 -24.58 13.50 25.03
C ALA A 187 -25.99 13.36 24.45
N TYR A 188 -26.11 13.17 23.12
CA TYR A 188 -27.38 12.90 22.46
C TYR A 188 -28.01 11.59 22.97
N TRP A 189 -27.21 10.54 23.14
CA TRP A 189 -27.67 9.26 23.68
C TRP A 189 -28.19 9.47 25.11
N ILE A 190 -27.46 10.15 26.00
CA ILE A 190 -27.93 10.44 27.36
C ILE A 190 -29.27 11.21 27.33
N ALA A 191 -29.39 12.22 26.47
CA ALA A 191 -30.62 13.00 26.32
C ALA A 191 -31.79 12.20 25.70
N SER A 192 -31.51 11.09 25.02
CA SER A 192 -32.51 10.25 24.33
C SER A 192 -32.81 8.93 25.02
N HIS A 193 -32.06 8.55 26.06
CA HIS A 193 -32.29 7.31 26.81
C HIS A 193 -33.59 7.39 27.62
N THR A 194 -34.46 6.40 27.40
CA THR A 194 -35.65 6.13 28.20
C THR A 194 -35.51 4.75 28.84
N THR A 195 -35.96 4.59 30.08
CA THR A 195 -35.75 3.41 30.95
C THR A 195 -36.62 2.19 30.59
N GLU A 196 -37.20 2.14 29.41
CA GLU A 196 -38.10 1.05 28.99
C GLU A 196 -37.31 -0.16 28.47
N GLU A 197 -37.85 -1.37 28.68
CA GLU A 197 -37.31 -2.59 28.07
C GLU A 197 -37.44 -2.52 26.55
N LYS A 198 -36.28 -2.41 25.91
CA LYS A 198 -36.15 -2.31 24.47
C LYS A 198 -35.49 -3.59 23.94
N ALA A 199 -36.16 -4.21 22.97
CA ALA A 199 -35.67 -5.36 22.22
C ALA A 199 -35.60 -4.99 20.73
N LEU A 200 -34.57 -5.50 20.05
CA LEU A 200 -34.37 -5.35 18.61
C LEU A 200 -34.03 -6.69 17.99
N ASN A 201 -34.91 -7.16 17.10
CA ASN A 201 -34.74 -8.39 16.34
C ASN A 201 -34.47 -8.02 14.89
N VAL A 202 -33.29 -8.36 14.38
CA VAL A 202 -32.89 -8.12 12.98
C VAL A 202 -32.63 -9.45 12.32
N THR A 203 -33.40 -9.79 11.29
CA THR A 203 -33.16 -10.95 10.44
C THR A 203 -32.59 -10.49 9.11
N LEU A 204 -31.38 -10.94 8.78
CA LEU A 204 -30.77 -10.73 7.47
C LEU A 204 -30.90 -12.02 6.66
N SER A 205 -31.45 -11.94 5.45
CA SER A 205 -31.52 -13.09 4.54
C SER A 205 -31.00 -12.75 3.16
N SER A 206 -30.34 -13.71 2.53
CA SER A 206 -29.80 -13.58 1.18
C SER A 206 -30.02 -14.87 0.40
N MET A 207 -30.44 -14.73 -0.85
CA MET A 207 -30.57 -15.83 -1.79
C MET A 207 -29.44 -15.76 -2.81
N GLY A 208 -28.53 -16.73 -2.78
CA GLY A 208 -27.35 -16.75 -3.65
C GLY A 208 -27.08 -18.12 -4.26
N ARG A 209 -25.89 -18.28 -4.87
CA ARG A 209 -25.45 -19.57 -5.45
C ARG A 209 -25.40 -20.69 -4.40
N ASN A 210 -25.22 -20.33 -3.13
CA ASN A 210 -25.15 -21.27 -2.00
C ASN A 210 -26.52 -21.55 -1.35
N GLY A 211 -27.63 -21.18 -2.00
CA GLY A 211 -28.99 -21.31 -1.47
C GLY A 211 -29.43 -20.13 -0.59
N TYR A 212 -30.57 -20.30 0.09
CA TYR A 212 -31.11 -19.33 1.06
C TYR A 212 -30.34 -19.45 2.37
N LYS A 213 -29.73 -18.35 2.81
CA LYS A 213 -29.15 -18.22 4.15
C LYS A 213 -29.83 -17.10 4.91
N SER A 214 -30.12 -17.33 6.18
CA SER A 214 -30.67 -16.34 7.09
C SER A 214 -29.90 -16.30 8.40
N HIS A 215 -29.56 -15.10 8.85
CA HIS A 215 -28.97 -14.81 10.14
C HIS A 215 -29.96 -14.01 10.98
N LEU A 216 -30.13 -14.38 12.25
CA LEU A 216 -31.02 -13.72 13.19
C LEU A 216 -30.18 -13.11 14.31
N LEU A 217 -30.17 -11.79 14.39
CA LEU A 217 -29.52 -11.00 15.43
C LEU A 217 -30.60 -10.52 16.40
N GLN A 218 -30.45 -10.84 17.68
CA GLN A 218 -31.33 -10.34 18.74
C GLN A 218 -30.51 -9.49 19.71
N LEU A 219 -30.94 -8.25 19.91
CA LEU A 219 -30.30 -7.27 20.78
C LEU A 219 -31.30 -6.83 21.84
N ASN A 220 -30.96 -7.10 23.10
CA ASN A 220 -31.74 -6.69 24.27
C ASN A 220 -30.92 -5.72 25.14
N ASN A 221 -31.60 -4.93 25.96
CA ASN A 221 -30.97 -3.90 26.80
C ASN A 221 -29.91 -4.43 27.81
N HIS A 222 -29.90 -5.73 28.12
CA HIS A 222 -28.89 -6.38 28.98
C HIS A 222 -27.62 -6.82 28.24
N GLN A 223 -27.68 -6.98 26.91
CA GLN A 223 -26.56 -7.35 26.06
C GLN A 223 -26.03 -6.08 25.39
N VAL A 224 -25.39 -5.21 26.19
CA VAL A 224 -24.95 -3.86 25.81
C VAL A 224 -23.79 -3.87 24.80
N LYS A 225 -23.09 -5.00 24.65
CA LYS A 225 -22.04 -5.15 23.64
C LYS A 225 -22.70 -5.45 22.31
N GLY A 226 -22.56 -4.52 21.35
CA GLY A 226 -23.02 -4.72 19.97
C GLY A 226 -22.62 -6.10 19.43
N LEU A 227 -23.52 -6.73 18.68
CA LEU A 227 -23.25 -8.00 18.03
C LEU A 227 -22.53 -7.77 16.70
N GLU A 228 -21.39 -8.43 16.54
CA GLU A 228 -20.67 -8.55 15.27
C GLU A 228 -20.70 -10.01 14.83
N GLU A 229 -21.21 -10.26 13.63
CA GLU A 229 -21.25 -11.59 13.02
C GLU A 229 -20.67 -11.57 11.60
N GLU A 230 -19.91 -12.61 11.26
CA GLU A 230 -19.39 -12.81 9.91
C GLU A 230 -20.51 -13.31 8.98
N LEU A 231 -21.02 -12.43 8.11
CA LEU A 231 -22.10 -12.73 7.18
C LEU A 231 -21.57 -13.41 5.91
N LYS A 232 -21.76 -14.73 5.81
CA LYS A 232 -21.33 -15.53 4.64
C LYS A 232 -22.37 -15.55 3.53
N PHE A 233 -22.67 -14.38 2.96
CA PHE A 233 -23.56 -14.21 1.81
C PHE A 233 -22.84 -14.31 0.46
N SER A 234 -23.59 -14.61 -0.60
CA SER A 234 -23.02 -14.68 -1.95
C SER A 234 -22.77 -13.27 -2.51
N LEU A 235 -21.73 -13.13 -3.33
CA LEU A 235 -21.39 -11.86 -3.97
C LEU A 235 -22.49 -11.46 -4.98
N GLY A 236 -23.00 -10.23 -4.88
CA GLY A 236 -23.94 -9.65 -5.84
C GLY A 236 -25.43 -9.97 -5.65
N SER A 237 -25.80 -10.74 -4.61
CA SER A 237 -27.21 -10.95 -4.26
C SER A 237 -27.78 -9.81 -3.42
N THR A 238 -29.07 -9.53 -3.59
CA THR A 238 -29.79 -8.59 -2.72
C THR A 238 -29.95 -9.17 -1.32
N ILE A 239 -29.63 -8.37 -0.30
CA ILE A 239 -29.82 -8.73 1.11
C ILE A 239 -31.19 -8.18 1.52
N ASN A 240 -32.06 -9.05 2.03
CA ASN A 240 -33.34 -8.66 2.61
C ASN A 240 -33.17 -8.54 4.12
N VAL A 241 -33.62 -7.42 4.68
CA VAL A 241 -33.48 -7.12 6.12
C VAL A 241 -34.87 -6.96 6.70
N LYS A 242 -35.23 -7.85 7.63
CA LYS A 242 -36.48 -7.77 8.40
C LYS A 242 -36.15 -7.32 9.81
N VAL A 243 -36.67 -6.17 10.21
CA VAL A 243 -36.49 -5.60 11.54
C VAL A 243 -37.79 -5.72 12.33
N GLY A 244 -37.68 -6.09 13.60
CA GLY A 244 -38.78 -6.10 14.56
C GLY A 244 -38.29 -5.68 15.94
N GLY A 245 -39.22 -5.34 16.83
CA GLY A 245 -38.90 -4.83 18.17
C GLY A 245 -39.24 -3.35 18.34
N ASN A 246 -38.94 -2.82 19.52
CA ASN A 246 -39.32 -1.49 19.99
C ASN A 246 -38.10 -0.63 20.37
N SER A 247 -36.90 -1.00 19.89
CA SER A 247 -35.65 -0.28 20.15
C SER A 247 -35.14 0.48 18.93
N LYS A 248 -34.34 1.54 19.17
CA LYS A 248 -33.51 2.19 18.13
C LYS A 248 -32.14 1.50 18.15
N GLY A 249 -31.70 1.00 17.00
CA GLY A 249 -30.37 0.40 16.84
C GLY A 249 -29.74 0.83 15.52
N THR A 250 -28.42 0.71 15.44
CA THR A 250 -27.65 1.03 14.24
C THR A 250 -27.12 -0.27 13.64
N LEU A 251 -27.48 -0.55 12.38
CA LEU A 251 -26.93 -1.67 11.62
C LEU A 251 -25.85 -1.14 10.66
N LYS A 252 -24.62 -1.62 10.80
CA LYS A 252 -23.53 -1.32 9.87
C LYS A 252 -23.11 -2.60 9.15
N ILE A 253 -23.07 -2.55 7.82
CA ILE A 253 -22.64 -3.67 6.98
C ILE A 253 -21.31 -3.29 6.33
N LEU A 254 -20.21 -3.92 6.76
CA LEU A 254 -18.90 -3.72 6.16
C LEU A 254 -18.72 -4.69 4.98
N ARG A 255 -18.61 -4.14 3.75
CA ARG A 255 -18.34 -4.92 2.55
C ARG A 255 -16.94 -4.61 2.03
N THR A 256 -16.03 -5.58 2.16
CA THR A 256 -14.68 -5.48 1.60
C THR A 256 -14.65 -6.14 0.22
N TYR A 257 -14.22 -5.40 -0.80
CA TYR A 257 -14.04 -5.92 -2.15
C TYR A 257 -12.84 -5.25 -2.81
N ASN A 258 -12.22 -5.95 -3.77
CA ASN A 258 -11.14 -5.39 -4.55
C ASN A 258 -11.73 -4.50 -5.65
N VAL A 259 -11.26 -3.27 -5.74
CA VAL A 259 -11.62 -2.33 -6.82
C VAL A 259 -10.49 -2.36 -7.86
N LEU A 260 -10.85 -2.28 -9.14
CA LEU A 260 -9.87 -2.02 -10.20
C LEU A 260 -9.17 -0.70 -9.88
N ASP A 261 -7.83 -0.72 -9.91
CA ASP A 261 -6.98 0.40 -9.52
C ASP A 261 -7.50 1.71 -10.15
N MET A 262 -7.66 2.75 -9.32
CA MET A 262 -8.04 4.05 -9.85
C MET A 262 -6.98 4.47 -10.86
N LYS A 263 -7.44 5.08 -11.97
CA LYS A 263 -6.55 5.69 -12.98
C LYS A 263 -5.41 6.41 -12.28
N ASN A 264 -4.20 6.32 -12.84
CA ASN A 264 -2.96 6.98 -12.43
C ASN A 264 -3.08 8.52 -12.21
N THR A 265 -3.97 8.99 -11.33
CA THR A 265 -3.95 10.31 -10.71
C THR A 265 -2.81 10.28 -9.70
N THR A 266 -1.62 10.06 -10.27
CA THR A 266 -0.35 10.09 -9.60
C THR A 266 -0.22 11.44 -8.93
N CYS A 267 -0.39 11.47 -7.61
CA CYS A 267 0.20 12.49 -6.74
C CYS A 267 0.09 13.93 -7.29
N GLN A 268 -1.13 14.33 -7.69
CA GLN A 268 -1.34 15.65 -8.30
C GLN A 268 -1.27 16.76 -7.25
N ASP A 269 -1.72 16.47 -6.03
CA ASP A 269 -1.86 17.46 -4.96
C ASP A 269 -0.65 17.42 -4.02
N LEU A 270 -0.41 16.25 -3.44
CA LEU A 270 0.75 15.94 -2.60
C LEU A 270 1.77 15.16 -3.40
N ARG A 271 3.06 15.46 -3.21
CA ARG A 271 4.17 14.72 -3.82
C ARG A 271 5.17 14.27 -2.77
N ILE A 272 5.60 13.02 -2.93
CA ILE A 272 6.67 12.40 -2.15
C ILE A 272 7.65 11.71 -3.11
N GLU A 273 8.94 11.90 -2.87
CA GLU A 273 10.00 11.19 -3.55
C GLU A 273 10.97 10.62 -2.51
N VAL A 274 11.23 9.33 -2.59
CA VAL A 274 12.24 8.67 -1.75
C VAL A 274 13.37 8.18 -2.62
N THR A 275 14.59 8.55 -2.24
CA THR A 275 15.83 8.12 -2.90
C THR A 275 16.75 7.51 -1.87
N VAL A 276 17.33 6.37 -2.24
CA VAL A 276 18.21 5.60 -1.37
C VAL A 276 19.59 5.64 -2.00
N THR A 277 20.61 5.91 -1.20
CA THR A 277 22.01 5.95 -1.62
C THR A 277 22.86 5.14 -0.66
N GLY A 278 23.83 4.39 -1.19
CA GLY A 278 24.68 3.51 -0.40
C GLY A 278 24.92 2.17 -1.08
N TYR A 279 25.70 1.32 -0.42
CA TYR A 279 25.94 -0.05 -0.84
C TYR A 279 25.08 -0.99 0.01
N VAL A 280 24.35 -1.89 -0.66
CA VAL A 280 23.51 -2.91 -0.03
C VAL A 280 24.18 -4.25 -0.27
N GLU A 281 24.37 -5.03 0.80
CA GLU A 281 24.90 -6.38 0.67
C GLU A 281 23.78 -7.36 0.27
N TYR A 282 24.03 -8.17 -0.75
CA TYR A 282 23.10 -9.17 -1.26
C TYR A 282 23.66 -10.57 -1.06
N THR A 283 22.87 -11.49 -0.51
CA THR A 283 23.34 -12.88 -0.27
C THR A 283 23.48 -13.70 -1.54
N ARG A 284 22.74 -13.35 -2.60
CA ARG A 284 22.74 -14.06 -3.89
C ARG A 284 22.39 -13.11 -5.04
N GLU A 285 23.41 -12.55 -5.68
CA GLU A 285 23.22 -12.20 -7.09
C GLU A 285 23.22 -13.50 -7.91
N ALA A 286 22.30 -13.62 -8.85
CA ALA A 286 22.27 -14.69 -9.85
C ALA A 286 23.45 -14.62 -10.84
N ASN A 287 24.66 -14.28 -10.36
CA ASN A 287 25.93 -14.59 -10.99
C ASN A 287 26.44 -15.97 -10.51
N GLU A 288 25.53 -16.93 -10.31
CA GLU A 288 25.89 -18.32 -10.05
C GLU A 288 26.21 -19.01 -11.39
N ASP A 289 27.32 -18.65 -12.02
CA ASP A 289 28.09 -19.53 -12.92
C ASP A 289 28.83 -20.61 -12.10
N TYR A 290 28.15 -21.23 -11.12
CA TYR A 290 28.64 -22.42 -10.44
C TYR A 290 27.93 -23.62 -11.07
N GLU A 291 28.63 -24.21 -12.03
CA GLU A 291 28.38 -25.55 -12.55
C GLU A 291 28.64 -26.52 -11.38
N TYR A 292 27.59 -27.08 -10.77
CA TYR A 292 27.76 -28.26 -9.95
C TYR A 292 28.01 -29.42 -10.92
N ASP A 293 29.29 -29.71 -11.17
CA ASP A 293 29.74 -30.99 -11.73
C ASP A 293 29.36 -32.09 -10.72
N TYR A 294 28.15 -32.62 -10.85
CA TYR A 294 27.87 -33.96 -10.37
C TYR A 294 28.51 -34.91 -11.37
N ASP A 295 29.81 -35.17 -11.23
CA ASP A 295 30.44 -36.42 -11.68
C ASP A 295 31.93 -36.44 -11.29
N MET A 296 32.22 -36.90 -10.08
CA MET A 296 33.48 -37.58 -9.79
C MET A 296 33.19 -38.77 -8.87
N PRO A 297 33.20 -40.02 -9.36
CA PRO A 297 33.27 -41.16 -8.47
C PRO A 297 34.64 -41.12 -7.78
N ALA A 298 34.63 -41.17 -6.46
CA ALA A 298 35.82 -41.30 -5.65
C ALA A 298 36.57 -42.58 -6.07
N ALA A 299 37.77 -42.41 -6.60
CA ALA A 299 38.73 -43.50 -6.71
C ALA A 299 39.29 -43.74 -5.30
N ASP A 300 38.94 -44.87 -4.69
CA ASP A 300 39.60 -45.37 -3.49
C ASP A 300 41.08 -45.65 -3.82
N ASP A 301 41.99 -44.91 -3.18
CA ASP A 301 43.43 -45.18 -3.19
C ASP A 301 43.78 -46.05 -1.97
N PRO A 302 44.10 -47.35 -2.15
CA PRO A 302 44.30 -48.27 -1.04
C PRO A 302 45.78 -48.29 -0.63
N SER A 303 46.33 -47.20 -0.08
CA SER A 303 47.71 -47.26 0.42
C SER A 303 48.09 -46.21 1.49
N VAL A 304 47.41 -46.16 2.64
CA VAL A 304 48.03 -45.59 3.85
C VAL A 304 47.67 -46.43 5.09
N HIS A 305 48.65 -47.16 5.61
CA HIS A 305 48.54 -47.85 6.91
C HIS A 305 48.55 -46.84 8.06
N SER A 306 47.50 -46.87 8.89
CA SER A 306 47.40 -46.12 10.13
C SER A 306 48.20 -46.81 11.24
N GLN A 307 49.25 -46.16 11.75
CA GLN A 307 49.84 -46.52 13.03
C GLN A 307 49.06 -45.84 14.16
N PRO A 308 48.79 -46.52 15.29
CA PRO A 308 48.09 -45.91 16.42
C PRO A 308 49.01 -44.95 17.17
N VAL A 309 48.62 -43.68 17.22
CA VAL A 309 49.27 -42.62 17.98
C VAL A 309 49.02 -42.86 19.48
N THR A 310 50.07 -42.80 20.30
CA THR A 310 49.94 -43.07 21.75
C THR A 310 49.31 -41.90 22.51
N PRO A 311 48.65 -42.15 23.67
CA PRO A 311 47.94 -41.12 24.44
C PRO A 311 48.81 -39.91 24.85
N LEU A 312 50.13 -40.08 24.97
CA LEU A 312 51.06 -38.99 25.35
C LEU A 312 51.24 -37.92 24.25
N GLN A 313 51.10 -38.28 22.96
CA GLN A 313 51.21 -37.30 21.86
C GLN A 313 49.95 -36.42 21.70
N LEU A 314 48.80 -36.87 22.20
CA LEU A 314 47.55 -36.10 22.23
C LEU A 314 47.59 -34.96 23.27
N PHE A 315 48.44 -35.06 24.28
CA PHE A 315 48.58 -34.06 25.34
C PHE A 315 49.58 -32.94 25.03
N GLU A 316 50.64 -33.21 24.24
CA GLU A 316 51.61 -32.17 23.86
C GLU A 316 51.09 -31.18 22.81
N GLY A 317 50.17 -31.62 21.92
CA GLY A 317 49.52 -30.74 20.93
C GLY A 317 48.57 -29.68 21.52
N ARG A 318 48.21 -29.80 22.81
CA ARG A 318 47.29 -28.85 23.49
C ARG A 318 47.98 -27.70 24.21
N ARG A 319 49.31 -27.73 24.39
CA ARG A 319 50.06 -26.64 25.08
C ARG A 319 50.62 -25.54 24.18
N SER A 320 50.51 -25.68 22.85
CA SER A 320 50.94 -24.63 21.90
C SER A 320 49.79 -24.03 21.08
N ARG A 321 48.60 -23.88 21.67
CA ARG A 321 47.60 -22.92 21.19
C ARG A 321 47.67 -21.66 22.06
N ARG A 322 48.75 -20.88 21.90
CA ARG A 322 48.61 -19.43 22.08
C ARG A 322 47.47 -19.02 21.15
N ARG A 323 46.40 -18.51 21.74
CA ARG A 323 45.30 -17.83 21.06
C ARG A 323 45.98 -16.81 20.14
N ARG A 324 46.10 -17.13 18.85
CA ARG A 324 46.28 -16.09 17.84
C ARG A 324 44.98 -15.33 17.94
N GLU A 325 45.00 -14.21 18.65
CA GLU A 325 44.02 -13.17 18.39
C GLU A 325 44.11 -12.92 16.89
N ALA A 326 43.06 -13.33 16.18
CA ALA A 326 42.89 -12.88 14.81
C ALA A 326 43.06 -11.36 14.86
N PRO A 327 43.85 -10.76 13.95
CA PRO A 327 43.86 -9.30 13.86
C PRO A 327 42.39 -8.89 13.79
N LYS A 328 41.96 -8.02 14.72
CA LYS A 328 40.63 -7.41 14.65
C LYS A 328 40.45 -6.98 13.21
N ALA A 329 39.46 -7.58 12.55
CA ALA A 329 39.08 -7.18 11.21
C ALA A 329 38.94 -5.66 11.26
N ALA A 330 39.66 -4.99 10.37
CA ALA A 330 39.50 -3.56 10.14
C ALA A 330 38.00 -3.30 9.99
N ASP A 331 37.48 -2.37 10.80
CA ASP A 331 36.09 -1.90 10.87
C ASP A 331 35.04 -2.89 10.32
N GLU A 332 34.21 -3.46 11.21
CA GLU A 332 32.83 -3.79 10.85
C GLU A 332 32.21 -2.48 10.35
N GLN A 333 32.40 -2.17 9.08
CA GLN A 333 31.79 -1.06 8.41
C GLN A 333 30.34 -1.49 8.26
N GLU A 334 29.56 -1.24 9.32
CA GLU A 334 28.12 -1.36 9.29
C GLU A 334 27.66 -0.80 7.95
N SER A 335 27.01 -1.64 7.14
CA SER A 335 26.56 -1.28 5.80
C SER A 335 25.42 -0.27 5.94
N ARG A 336 25.82 0.99 6.14
CA ARG A 336 24.92 2.11 6.34
C ARG A 336 24.42 2.58 4.99
N VAL A 337 23.10 2.66 4.88
CA VAL A 337 22.43 3.19 3.71
C VAL A 337 21.74 4.49 4.10
N GLN A 338 21.87 5.51 3.26
CA GLN A 338 21.28 6.82 3.49
C GLN A 338 19.97 6.94 2.70
N TYR A 339 18.88 7.14 3.42
CA TYR A 339 17.57 7.48 2.85
C TYR A 339 17.45 9.00 2.76
N THR A 340 16.95 9.49 1.63
CA THR A 340 16.62 10.90 1.41
C THR A 340 15.17 10.98 0.91
N VAL A 341 14.31 11.55 1.75
CA VAL A 341 12.88 11.69 1.54
C VAL A 341 12.59 13.15 1.24
N CYS A 342 11.98 13.43 0.09
CA CYS A 342 11.59 14.77 -0.30
C CYS A 342 10.07 14.88 -0.45
N ILE A 343 9.48 15.93 0.10
CA ILE A 343 8.04 16.20 0.03
C ILE A 343 7.77 17.64 -0.42
N TRP A 344 6.66 17.83 -1.13
CA TRP A 344 6.13 19.14 -1.47
C TRP A 344 4.67 19.02 -1.94
N ARG A 345 3.97 20.16 -2.03
CA ARG A 345 2.60 20.23 -2.54
C ARG A 345 2.49 21.12 -3.77
N ASN A 346 1.54 20.82 -4.64
CA ASN A 346 1.16 21.71 -5.74
C ASN A 346 0.09 22.68 -5.22
N GLY A 347 0.32 23.98 -5.38
CA GLY A 347 -0.46 25.06 -4.74
C GLY A 347 -1.92 25.24 -5.20
N ASN A 348 -2.50 24.27 -5.90
CA ASN A 348 -3.85 24.37 -6.46
C ASN A 348 -4.96 23.93 -5.48
N LEU A 349 -4.62 23.26 -4.38
CA LEU A 349 -5.57 22.90 -3.32
C LEU A 349 -5.16 23.46 -1.97
N GLY A 350 -6.15 23.98 -1.23
CA GLY A 350 -6.04 24.49 0.14
C GLY A 350 -5.74 23.43 1.20
N LEU A 351 -5.01 22.36 0.87
CA LEU A 351 -4.47 21.40 1.84
C LEU A 351 -3.32 22.10 2.58
N SER A 352 -3.69 22.85 3.62
CA SER A 352 -2.78 23.68 4.42
C SER A 352 -2.44 23.03 5.78
N GLY A 353 -2.62 21.72 5.90
CA GLY A 353 -2.54 20.99 7.17
C GLY A 353 -1.22 20.25 7.43
N MET A 354 -1.23 19.53 8.55
CA MET A 354 -0.19 18.57 8.92
C MET A 354 -0.23 17.38 7.95
N ALA A 355 0.93 16.80 7.66
CA ALA A 355 1.04 15.62 6.82
C ALA A 355 1.81 14.51 7.51
N ILE A 356 1.48 13.26 7.19
CA ILE A 356 2.23 12.09 7.64
C ILE A 356 2.88 11.43 6.43
N ALA A 357 4.20 11.24 6.51
CA ALA A 357 4.93 10.36 5.60
C ALA A 357 5.10 8.99 6.25
N ASP A 358 4.46 7.99 5.67
CA ASP A 358 4.62 6.58 5.99
C ASP A 358 5.57 5.94 4.98
N ILE A 359 6.77 5.61 5.46
CA ILE A 359 7.85 5.06 4.64
C ILE A 359 8.09 3.63 5.10
N THR A 360 7.78 2.68 4.22
CA THR A 360 8.20 1.28 4.41
C THR A 360 9.63 1.15 3.92
N LEU A 361 10.58 0.79 4.79
CA LEU A 361 11.98 0.53 4.45
C LEU A 361 12.13 -0.74 3.62
N LEU A 362 13.28 -0.88 2.94
CA LEU A 362 13.63 -2.12 2.25
C LEU A 362 13.70 -3.28 3.26
N SER A 363 13.34 -4.49 2.84
CA SER A 363 13.40 -5.67 3.71
C SER A 363 14.79 -5.85 4.30
N GLY A 364 14.87 -6.21 5.59
CA GLY A 364 16.13 -6.39 6.31
C GLY A 364 16.83 -5.10 6.76
N PHE A 365 16.17 -3.94 6.61
CA PHE A 365 16.67 -2.65 7.11
C PHE A 365 15.89 -2.15 8.31
N GLN A 366 16.62 -1.51 9.23
CA GLN A 366 16.07 -0.79 10.38
C GLN A 366 16.60 0.65 10.40
N ALA A 367 15.74 1.63 10.63
CA ALA A 367 16.14 3.04 10.70
C ALA A 367 17.01 3.33 11.94
N LEU A 368 18.02 4.17 11.77
CA LEU A 368 18.83 4.66 12.88
C LEU A 368 18.08 5.76 13.64
N ARG A 369 17.63 5.40 14.84
CA ARG A 369 16.92 6.32 15.74
C ARG A 369 17.71 7.60 16.03
N ALA A 370 19.03 7.50 16.18
CA ALA A 370 19.90 8.65 16.45
C ALA A 370 19.91 9.70 15.34
N ASP A 371 19.68 9.31 14.08
CA ASP A 371 19.58 10.26 12.96
C ASP A 371 18.19 10.89 12.89
N LEU A 372 17.14 10.14 13.24
CA LEU A 372 15.77 10.65 13.34
C LEU A 372 15.59 11.66 14.50
N GLU A 373 16.26 11.44 15.63
CA GLU A 373 16.26 12.38 16.76
C GLU A 373 16.95 13.72 16.45
N LYS A 374 17.89 13.73 15.49
CA LYS A 374 18.47 15.01 15.01
C LYS A 374 17.42 15.84 14.27
N LEU A 375 16.53 15.20 13.54
CA LEU A 375 15.49 15.88 12.77
C LEU A 375 14.43 16.54 13.65
N THR A 376 14.23 16.04 14.88
CA THR A 376 13.28 16.63 15.85
C THR A 376 13.94 17.65 16.79
N SER A 377 15.24 17.52 17.06
CA SER A 377 15.95 18.38 18.03
C SER A 377 16.49 19.68 17.46
N LEU A 378 16.64 19.79 16.13
CA LEU A 378 17.09 21.02 15.48
C LEU A 378 16.07 22.17 15.68
N SER A 379 16.54 23.41 15.56
CA SER A 379 15.68 24.61 15.65
C SER A 379 14.84 24.82 14.38
N ASP A 380 15.29 24.28 13.24
CA ASP A 380 14.58 24.25 11.96
C ASP A 380 13.83 22.91 11.86
N ARG A 381 12.77 22.77 12.66
CA ARG A 381 12.03 21.51 12.85
C ARG A 381 11.09 21.27 11.68
N TYR A 382 11.57 20.51 10.70
CA TYR A 382 10.71 20.00 9.64
C TYR A 382 9.83 18.84 10.13
N VAL A 383 10.38 18.02 11.03
CA VAL A 383 9.70 16.86 11.62
C VAL A 383 9.37 17.14 13.08
N SER A 384 8.09 17.12 13.43
CA SER A 384 7.59 17.40 14.77
C SER A 384 7.68 16.17 15.68
N HIS A 385 7.41 15.02 15.08
CA HIS A 385 7.43 13.72 15.75
C HIS A 385 7.84 12.64 14.75
N PHE A 386 8.45 11.58 15.25
CA PHE A 386 8.71 10.38 14.47
C PHE A 386 8.36 9.15 15.29
N GLU A 387 7.89 8.12 14.60
CA GLU A 387 7.66 6.81 15.18
C GLU A 387 8.28 5.76 14.24
N THR A 388 8.90 4.73 14.83
CA THR A 388 9.51 3.63 14.08
C THR A 388 8.98 2.32 14.63
N ASP A 389 8.37 1.53 13.76
CA ASP A 389 7.89 0.17 14.09
C ASP A 389 8.47 -0.82 13.08
N GLY A 390 9.52 -1.55 13.49
CA GLY A 390 10.25 -2.47 12.61
C GLY A 390 10.78 -1.79 11.33
N PRO A 391 10.35 -2.21 10.13
CA PRO A 391 10.74 -1.60 8.87
C PRO A 391 9.88 -0.36 8.51
N HIS A 392 8.94 0.08 9.34
CA HIS A 392 8.13 1.26 9.08
C HIS A 392 8.67 2.50 9.80
N VAL A 393 8.74 3.62 9.07
CA VAL A 393 9.10 4.94 9.61
C VAL A 393 7.96 5.90 9.33
N LEU A 394 7.35 6.41 10.40
CA LEU A 394 6.32 7.43 10.36
C LEU A 394 6.93 8.78 10.73
N LEU A 395 6.82 9.75 9.83
CA LEU A 395 7.28 11.13 10.05
C LEU A 395 6.09 12.08 10.03
N TYR A 396 5.97 12.90 11.09
CA TYR A 396 4.92 13.90 11.22
C TYR A 396 5.48 15.28 10.85
N PHE A 397 4.91 15.88 9.80
CA PHE A 397 5.25 17.23 9.34
C PHE A 397 4.16 18.22 9.76
N ASP A 398 4.54 19.36 10.33
CA ASP A 398 3.59 20.41 10.72
C ASP A 398 2.93 21.06 9.50
N SER A 399 3.67 21.22 8.40
CA SER A 399 3.16 21.78 7.15
C SER A 399 3.95 21.25 5.95
N VAL A 400 3.31 21.19 4.78
CA VAL A 400 3.99 20.81 3.53
C VAL A 400 4.20 22.06 2.66
N PRO A 401 5.45 22.42 2.33
CA PRO A 401 5.73 23.59 1.50
C PRO A 401 5.39 23.35 0.02
N THR A 402 5.26 24.45 -0.72
CA THR A 402 5.15 24.42 -2.19
C THR A 402 6.52 24.19 -2.85
N THR A 403 7.61 24.48 -2.15
CA THR A 403 8.98 24.19 -2.56
C THR A 403 9.38 22.79 -2.17
N ARG A 404 10.33 22.20 -2.91
CA ARG A 404 10.87 20.87 -2.61
C ARG A 404 11.69 20.91 -1.31
N GLU A 405 11.27 20.16 -0.31
CA GLU A 405 11.95 20.02 0.97
C GLU A 405 12.37 18.57 1.18
N CYS A 406 13.58 18.34 1.73
CA CYS A 406 14.16 17.01 1.85
C CYS A 406 14.74 16.75 3.23
N VAL A 407 14.47 15.55 3.74
CA VAL A 407 14.92 15.04 5.03
C VAL A 407 15.68 13.73 4.80
N GLY A 408 16.84 13.59 5.44
CA GLY A 408 17.68 12.41 5.29
C GLY A 408 17.96 11.71 6.61
N PHE A 409 17.91 10.38 6.61
CA PHE A 409 18.26 9.54 7.76
C PHE A 409 18.99 8.27 7.32
N GLY A 410 19.84 7.74 8.19
CA GLY A 410 20.52 6.47 7.96
C GLY A 410 19.66 5.27 8.34
N ALA A 411 19.89 4.14 7.67
CA ALA A 411 19.36 2.84 8.08
C ALA A 411 20.48 1.79 8.08
N LEU A 412 20.39 0.86 9.03
CA LEU A 412 21.29 -0.28 9.16
C LEU A 412 20.66 -1.52 8.53
N GLN A 413 21.50 -2.32 7.87
CA GLN A 413 21.09 -3.62 7.35
C GLN A 413 21.28 -4.69 8.43
N GLU A 414 20.19 -5.20 9.00
CA GLU A 414 20.25 -6.30 9.99
C GLU A 414 20.48 -7.65 9.31
N VAL A 415 19.87 -7.85 8.14
CA VAL A 415 19.93 -9.12 7.40
C VAL A 415 20.23 -8.85 5.94
N ALA A 416 21.22 -9.55 5.40
CA ALA A 416 21.53 -9.52 3.98
C ALA A 416 20.40 -10.19 3.18
N VAL A 417 19.79 -9.44 2.24
CA VAL A 417 18.59 -9.89 1.52
C VAL A 417 18.97 -10.44 0.15
N GLY A 418 18.41 -11.59 -0.23
CA GLY A 418 18.67 -12.21 -1.54
C GLY A 418 17.99 -11.48 -2.70
N LEU A 419 16.72 -11.09 -2.54
CA LEU A 419 15.98 -10.28 -3.49
C LEU A 419 15.34 -9.08 -2.78
N VAL A 420 15.93 -7.90 -2.95
CA VAL A 420 15.34 -6.65 -2.45
C VAL A 420 14.23 -6.21 -3.39
N GLN A 421 12.99 -6.31 -2.92
CA GLN A 421 11.82 -5.82 -3.63
C GLN A 421 11.66 -4.30 -3.44
N PRO A 422 11.04 -3.59 -4.39
CA PRO A 422 10.66 -2.19 -4.20
C PRO A 422 9.73 -2.04 -2.99
N ALA A 423 9.90 -0.95 -2.24
CA ALA A 423 9.07 -0.60 -1.10
C ALA A 423 8.21 0.63 -1.42
N SER A 424 7.12 0.81 -0.68
CA SER A 424 6.22 1.95 -0.83
C SER A 424 6.53 3.06 0.18
N ALA A 425 6.35 4.30 -0.27
CA ALA A 425 6.26 5.47 0.58
C ALA A 425 4.95 6.19 0.28
N VAL A 426 4.18 6.48 1.32
CA VAL A 426 2.86 7.10 1.23
C VAL A 426 2.88 8.41 2.02
N LEU A 427 2.51 9.50 1.36
CA LEU A 427 2.28 10.79 1.98
C LEU A 427 0.78 11.05 1.99
N TYR A 428 0.19 11.25 3.16
CA TYR A 428 -1.23 11.56 3.29
C TYR A 428 -1.46 12.76 4.20
N ASP A 429 -2.52 13.52 3.89
CA ASP A 429 -2.99 14.59 4.75
C ASP A 429 -3.53 13.98 6.05
N TYR A 430 -3.10 14.54 7.18
CA TYR A 430 -3.51 14.09 8.50
C TYR A 430 -5.02 14.28 8.75
N TYR A 431 -5.63 15.34 8.21
CA TYR A 431 -7.04 15.64 8.42
C TYR A 431 -7.95 14.95 7.42
N SER A 432 -7.46 14.69 6.21
CA SER A 432 -8.24 14.03 5.16
C SER A 432 -7.43 12.93 4.47
N PRO A 433 -7.34 11.72 5.07
CA PRO A 433 -6.49 10.63 4.56
C PRO A 433 -6.82 10.12 3.14
N ASP A 434 -7.94 10.55 2.53
CA ASP A 434 -8.26 10.24 1.13
C ASP A 434 -7.30 10.98 0.18
N HIS A 435 -6.82 12.16 0.58
CA HIS A 435 -5.78 12.88 -0.14
C HIS A 435 -4.44 12.26 0.23
N LYS A 436 -4.05 11.25 -0.55
CA LYS A 436 -2.79 10.55 -0.40
C LYS A 436 -2.06 10.37 -1.72
N CYS A 437 -0.74 10.35 -1.62
CA CYS A 437 0.18 10.07 -2.70
C CYS A 437 1.00 8.84 -2.31
N SER A 438 0.95 7.79 -3.11
CA SER A 438 1.75 6.58 -2.94
C SER A 438 2.76 6.45 -4.06
N VAL A 439 4.03 6.26 -3.70
CA VAL A 439 5.14 6.11 -4.65
C VAL A 439 6.00 4.92 -4.26
N PHE A 440 6.42 4.14 -5.26
CA PHE A 440 7.38 3.06 -5.07
C PHE A 440 8.82 3.55 -5.27
N TYR A 441 9.71 3.07 -4.42
CA TYR A 441 11.15 3.27 -4.55
C TYR A 441 11.89 1.95 -4.37
N ALA A 442 13.11 1.87 -4.88
CA ALA A 442 13.90 0.63 -4.87
C ALA A 442 15.34 0.89 -4.44
N ALA A 443 16.09 -0.19 -4.26
CA ALA A 443 17.51 -0.14 -3.97
C ALA A 443 18.30 0.59 -5.08
N PRO A 444 19.46 1.22 -4.75
CA PRO A 444 20.18 2.10 -5.68
C PRO A 444 20.56 1.47 -7.02
N THR A 445 20.85 0.16 -7.02
CA THR A 445 21.30 -0.60 -8.20
C THR A 445 20.19 -1.34 -8.93
N LYS A 446 18.94 -1.29 -8.44
CA LYS A 446 17.78 -2.00 -9.02
C LYS A 446 16.73 -1.01 -9.54
N SER A 447 15.90 -1.46 -10.48
CA SER A 447 14.80 -0.63 -11.01
C SER A 447 13.69 -0.44 -9.98
N LYS A 448 13.02 0.72 -10.03
CA LYS A 448 11.86 1.05 -9.17
C LYS A 448 10.66 0.13 -9.38
N LEU A 449 10.53 -0.42 -10.59
CA LEU A 449 9.46 -1.35 -10.95
C LEU A 449 10.04 -2.75 -11.12
N LEU A 450 9.25 -3.74 -10.71
CA LEU A 450 9.49 -5.15 -11.02
C LEU A 450 9.47 -5.36 -12.54
N SER A 451 10.26 -6.33 -13.02
CA SER A 451 10.33 -6.63 -14.45
C SER A 451 9.05 -7.37 -14.86
N THR A 452 8.05 -6.63 -15.30
CA THR A 452 6.80 -7.18 -15.84
C THR A 452 6.74 -6.95 -17.34
N LEU A 453 6.37 -7.99 -18.07
CA LEU A 453 6.07 -7.89 -19.49
C LEU A 453 4.59 -7.57 -19.62
N CYS A 454 4.25 -6.32 -19.89
CA CYS A 454 2.87 -5.89 -20.10
C CYS A 454 2.62 -5.60 -21.58
N SER A 455 1.67 -6.32 -22.16
CA SER A 455 1.18 -6.10 -23.53
C SER A 455 -0.36 -6.08 -23.49
N ALA A 456 -0.95 -4.94 -23.88
CA ALA A 456 -2.37 -4.65 -23.68
C ALA A 456 -2.77 -4.70 -22.18
N ASP A 457 -3.83 -5.43 -21.81
CA ASP A 457 -4.37 -5.51 -20.45
C ASP A 457 -3.78 -6.68 -19.63
N VAL A 458 -2.88 -7.47 -20.21
CA VAL A 458 -2.30 -8.66 -19.57
C VAL A 458 -0.82 -8.43 -19.31
N CYS A 459 -0.42 -8.56 -18.04
CA CYS A 459 0.97 -8.52 -17.62
C CYS A 459 1.43 -9.91 -17.17
N GLN A 460 2.59 -10.34 -17.66
CA GLN A 460 3.29 -11.54 -17.23
C GLN A 460 4.52 -11.18 -16.40
N CYS A 461 4.74 -11.92 -15.31
CA CYS A 461 5.95 -11.79 -14.50
C CYS A 461 7.16 -12.26 -15.30
N ALA A 462 8.21 -11.44 -15.37
CA ALA A 462 9.49 -11.78 -16.00
C ALA A 462 10.65 -11.82 -14.98
N GLU A 463 10.33 -11.98 -13.70
CA GLU A 463 11.33 -12.21 -12.65
C GLU A 463 11.72 -13.69 -12.60
N GLY A 464 13.02 -13.93 -12.48
CA GLY A 464 13.60 -15.28 -12.53
C GLY A 464 15.09 -15.23 -12.81
N LYS A 465 15.72 -16.42 -12.86
CA LYS A 465 17.13 -16.53 -13.29
C LYS A 465 17.23 -16.20 -14.78
N CYS A 466 18.37 -15.65 -15.20
CA CYS A 466 18.59 -15.32 -16.61
C CYS A 466 18.69 -16.58 -17.49
N PRO A 467 18.18 -16.53 -18.74
CA PRO A 467 18.39 -17.59 -19.71
C PRO A 467 19.86 -17.73 -20.09
N ARG A 468 20.29 -18.97 -20.39
CA ARG A 468 21.66 -19.29 -20.83
C ARG A 468 21.64 -19.84 -22.26
N GLN A 469 22.52 -19.31 -23.12
CA GLN A 469 22.78 -19.90 -24.44
C GLN A 469 23.65 -21.13 -24.26
N ARG A 470 23.14 -22.30 -24.67
CA ARG A 470 23.88 -23.56 -24.63
C ARG A 470 24.66 -23.74 -25.93
N ARG A 471 25.90 -24.23 -25.81
CA ARG A 471 26.79 -24.56 -26.94
C ARG A 471 27.26 -26.01 -26.85
N SER A 472 26.30 -26.94 -26.96
CA SER A 472 26.55 -28.38 -26.74
C SER A 472 27.63 -28.95 -27.68
N LEU A 473 27.68 -28.46 -28.92
CA LEU A 473 28.64 -28.87 -29.95
C LEU A 473 30.08 -28.39 -29.71
N GLU A 474 30.27 -27.27 -28.99
CA GLU A 474 31.59 -26.76 -28.61
C GLU A 474 32.14 -27.49 -27.37
N ARG A 475 31.25 -27.85 -26.42
CA ARG A 475 31.61 -28.61 -25.22
C ARG A 475 31.84 -30.11 -25.48
N GLY A 476 31.57 -30.60 -26.70
CA GLY A 476 31.80 -32.00 -27.07
C GLY A 476 30.89 -32.99 -26.34
N VAL A 477 29.76 -32.52 -25.81
CA VAL A 477 28.79 -33.35 -25.09
C VAL A 477 28.00 -34.16 -26.13
N GLU A 478 28.33 -35.44 -26.27
CA GLU A 478 27.52 -36.38 -27.05
C GLU A 478 26.19 -36.62 -26.31
N ASP A 479 25.07 -36.60 -27.03
CA ASP A 479 23.72 -36.82 -26.48
C ASP A 479 23.49 -38.33 -26.28
N LYS A 480 24.26 -38.95 -25.39
CA LYS A 480 24.16 -40.39 -25.08
C LYS A 480 22.89 -40.74 -24.31
N ASP A 481 22.34 -39.76 -23.58
CA ASP A 481 21.29 -39.95 -22.60
C ASP A 481 19.94 -39.34 -23.00
N GLY A 482 19.81 -38.81 -24.23
CA GLY A 482 18.61 -38.14 -24.72
C GLY A 482 18.26 -36.90 -23.91
N TYR A 483 19.25 -36.07 -23.55
CA TYR A 483 19.04 -34.94 -22.65
C TYR A 483 18.06 -33.90 -23.23
N ARG A 484 18.01 -33.74 -24.56
CA ARG A 484 17.04 -32.84 -25.23
C ARG A 484 15.62 -33.34 -25.06
N MET A 485 15.41 -34.65 -25.26
CA MET A 485 14.12 -35.30 -25.06
C MET A 485 13.70 -35.28 -23.58
N LYS A 486 14.66 -35.48 -22.66
CA LYS A 486 14.42 -35.37 -21.21
C LYS A 486 13.93 -33.98 -20.81
N PHE A 487 14.56 -32.93 -21.34
CA PHE A 487 14.16 -31.55 -21.10
C PHE A 487 12.78 -31.24 -21.71
N ALA A 488 12.55 -31.71 -22.94
CA ALA A 488 11.29 -31.50 -23.65
C ALA A 488 10.09 -32.15 -22.92
N CYS A 489 10.23 -33.39 -22.46
CA CYS A 489 9.08 -34.18 -22.00
C CYS A 489 8.91 -34.30 -20.49
N TYR A 490 10.00 -34.34 -19.69
CA TYR A 490 9.91 -34.70 -18.28
C TYR A 490 10.09 -33.51 -17.33
N TYR A 491 11.09 -32.65 -17.56
CA TYR A 491 11.33 -31.48 -16.70
C TYR A 491 12.07 -30.39 -17.50
N PRO A 492 11.49 -29.19 -17.72
CA PRO A 492 10.29 -28.60 -17.11
C PRO A 492 8.95 -28.98 -17.77
N ARG A 493 8.94 -29.89 -18.76
CA ARG A 493 7.82 -30.17 -19.67
C ARG A 493 7.53 -28.96 -20.56
N VAL A 494 8.16 -28.96 -21.71
CA VAL A 494 8.10 -27.91 -22.72
C VAL A 494 6.70 -27.86 -23.35
N GLU A 495 6.12 -26.67 -23.44
CA GLU A 495 4.81 -26.42 -24.07
C GLU A 495 4.95 -26.05 -25.55
N TYR A 496 6.05 -25.40 -25.92
CA TYR A 496 6.37 -25.06 -27.31
C TYR A 496 7.80 -25.43 -27.70
N GLY A 497 7.98 -25.92 -28.92
CA GLY A 497 9.28 -26.17 -29.52
C GLY A 497 9.32 -25.67 -30.95
N PHE A 498 10.20 -24.71 -31.22
CA PHE A 498 10.36 -24.11 -32.54
C PHE A 498 11.83 -24.03 -32.95
N GLN A 499 12.08 -24.30 -34.22
CA GLN A 499 13.28 -23.83 -34.89
C GLN A 499 12.97 -22.45 -35.47
N VAL A 500 13.78 -21.46 -35.11
CA VAL A 500 13.53 -20.07 -35.48
C VAL A 500 14.78 -19.40 -36.02
N LYS A 501 14.58 -18.52 -37.01
CA LYS A 501 15.61 -17.64 -37.55
C LYS A 501 15.44 -16.24 -36.97
N VAL A 502 16.49 -15.71 -36.34
CA VAL A 502 16.45 -14.35 -35.77
C VAL A 502 16.59 -13.33 -36.90
N LEU A 503 15.66 -12.37 -37.00
CA LEU A 503 15.67 -11.33 -38.03
C LEU A 503 16.29 -10.04 -37.51
N ARG A 504 15.71 -9.47 -36.45
CA ARG A 504 16.15 -8.21 -35.83
C ARG A 504 16.06 -8.25 -34.31
N GLU A 505 16.83 -7.38 -33.67
CA GLU A 505 16.81 -7.09 -32.25
C GLU A 505 16.35 -5.64 -32.03
N ASP A 506 15.29 -5.47 -31.25
CA ASP A 506 14.74 -4.18 -30.82
C ASP A 506 14.85 -4.05 -29.29
N SER A 507 15.12 -2.87 -28.75
CA SER A 507 15.08 -2.60 -27.31
C SER A 507 13.79 -1.89 -26.91
N ARG A 508 13.00 -2.45 -25.98
CA ARG A 508 11.76 -1.86 -25.46
C ARG A 508 11.75 -1.84 -23.93
N ALA A 509 11.79 -0.65 -23.35
CA ALA A 509 11.85 -0.45 -21.89
C ALA A 509 12.98 -1.28 -21.24
N ALA A 510 12.65 -2.21 -20.35
CA ALA A 510 13.61 -3.09 -19.66
C ALA A 510 13.87 -4.43 -20.40
N PHE A 511 13.38 -4.59 -21.63
CA PHE A 511 13.46 -5.83 -22.40
C PHE A 511 14.14 -5.63 -23.76
N ARG A 512 14.77 -6.69 -24.26
CA ARG A 512 15.24 -6.82 -25.64
C ARG A 512 14.31 -7.80 -26.34
N LEU A 513 13.73 -7.36 -27.44
CA LEU A 513 12.77 -8.08 -28.26
C LEU A 513 13.49 -8.56 -29.52
N PHE A 514 13.35 -9.84 -29.82
CA PHE A 514 13.85 -10.47 -31.04
C PHE A 514 12.66 -10.82 -31.92
N GLU A 515 12.61 -10.20 -33.11
CA GLU A 515 11.66 -10.65 -34.14
C GLU A 515 12.29 -11.84 -34.85
N THR A 516 11.57 -12.96 -34.84
CA THR A 516 12.05 -14.24 -35.36
C THR A 516 11.07 -14.79 -36.37
N LYS A 517 11.56 -15.61 -37.31
CA LYS A 517 10.77 -16.33 -38.30
C LYS A 517 10.83 -17.83 -38.02
N ILE A 518 9.69 -18.49 -37.88
CA ILE A 518 9.62 -19.93 -37.64
C ILE A 518 10.05 -20.67 -38.92
N THR A 519 11.07 -21.53 -38.82
CA THR A 519 11.53 -22.40 -39.91
C THR A 519 10.93 -23.80 -39.80
N GLN A 520 10.77 -24.32 -38.59
CA GLN A 520 10.13 -25.61 -38.33
C GLN A 520 9.35 -25.56 -37.01
N VAL A 521 8.16 -26.18 -37.00
CA VAL A 521 7.31 -26.36 -35.82
C VAL A 521 7.50 -27.79 -35.32
N LEU A 522 7.91 -27.95 -34.05
CA LEU A 522 8.10 -29.26 -33.42
C LEU A 522 6.89 -29.61 -32.56
N HIS A 523 6.54 -28.73 -31.62
CA HIS A 523 5.42 -28.91 -30.70
C HIS A 523 4.79 -27.55 -30.37
N PHE A 524 3.48 -27.51 -30.16
CA PHE A 524 2.75 -26.31 -29.75
C PHE A 524 1.60 -26.70 -28.81
N THR A 525 1.31 -25.85 -27.82
CA THR A 525 0.18 -26.04 -26.91
C THR A 525 -0.88 -24.96 -27.13
N LYS A 526 -0.57 -23.68 -26.87
CA LYS A 526 -1.54 -22.58 -27.04
C LYS A 526 -1.61 -22.03 -28.46
N ASP A 527 -0.46 -21.92 -29.14
CA ASP A 527 -0.37 -21.28 -30.47
C ASP A 527 -0.78 -22.24 -31.60
N ALA A 528 -2.08 -22.53 -31.71
CA ALA A 528 -2.64 -23.40 -32.75
C ALA A 528 -2.49 -22.86 -34.18
N LYS A 529 -2.09 -21.59 -34.34
CA LYS A 529 -1.87 -20.95 -35.65
C LYS A 529 -0.40 -20.99 -36.09
N ALA A 530 0.50 -21.50 -35.26
CA ALA A 530 1.93 -21.58 -35.55
C ALA A 530 2.18 -22.39 -36.83
N SER A 531 2.75 -21.73 -37.85
CA SER A 531 3.11 -22.37 -39.11
C SER A 531 4.44 -21.85 -39.65
N ILE A 532 5.03 -22.62 -40.57
CA ILE A 532 6.32 -22.31 -41.17
C ILE A 532 6.24 -20.96 -41.89
N GLY A 533 7.18 -20.07 -41.57
CA GLY A 533 7.32 -18.76 -42.18
C GLY A 533 6.64 -17.61 -41.44
N GLN A 534 5.88 -17.88 -40.38
CA GLN A 534 5.31 -16.84 -39.53
C GLN A 534 6.36 -16.16 -38.65
N THR A 535 6.08 -14.90 -38.28
CA THR A 535 6.91 -14.10 -37.40
C THR A 535 6.42 -14.17 -35.95
N ARG A 536 7.34 -14.36 -35.00
CA ARG A 536 7.06 -14.35 -33.56
C ARG A 536 8.07 -13.49 -32.81
N ASN A 537 7.61 -12.86 -31.73
CA ASN A 537 8.42 -12.00 -30.88
C ASN A 537 8.87 -12.78 -29.64
N PHE A 538 10.18 -12.92 -29.48
CA PHE A 538 10.81 -13.46 -28.28
C PHE A 538 11.40 -12.32 -27.45
N LEU A 539 11.15 -12.30 -26.15
CA LEU A 539 11.65 -11.23 -25.28
C LEU A 539 12.60 -11.78 -24.22
N VAL A 540 13.68 -11.05 -23.98
CA VAL A 540 14.60 -11.30 -22.87
C VAL A 540 14.77 -10.04 -22.03
N ARG A 541 14.99 -10.20 -20.73
CA ARG A 541 15.32 -9.09 -19.83
C ARG A 541 16.64 -8.44 -20.26
N ALA A 542 16.68 -7.12 -20.37
CA ALA A 542 17.86 -6.37 -20.83
C ALA A 542 19.04 -6.49 -19.86
N SER A 543 18.79 -6.72 -18.56
CA SER A 543 19.84 -6.96 -17.56
C SER A 543 20.53 -8.32 -17.72
N CYS A 544 19.94 -9.26 -18.46
CA CYS A 544 20.55 -10.56 -18.73
C CYS A 544 21.58 -10.47 -19.86
N ARG A 545 22.69 -11.19 -19.71
CA ARG A 545 23.84 -11.17 -20.64
C ARG A 545 23.60 -11.94 -21.96
N LEU A 546 22.44 -12.58 -22.15
CA LEU A 546 22.13 -13.39 -23.32
C LEU A 546 22.23 -12.58 -24.62
N ARG A 547 22.94 -13.07 -25.64
CA ARG A 547 22.99 -12.43 -26.97
C ARG A 547 22.60 -13.45 -28.04
N LEU A 548 21.59 -13.13 -28.83
CA LEU A 548 21.24 -13.90 -30.04
C LEU A 548 21.75 -13.13 -31.25
N GLU A 549 22.45 -13.81 -32.15
CA GLU A 549 23.00 -13.17 -33.35
C GLU A 549 21.93 -13.11 -34.46
N PRO A 550 21.75 -11.95 -35.11
CA PRO A 550 20.79 -11.82 -36.20
C PRO A 550 21.22 -12.68 -37.41
N SER A 551 20.24 -13.12 -38.20
CA SER A 551 20.38 -13.99 -39.38
C SER A 551 20.79 -15.44 -39.11
N LYS A 552 21.06 -15.81 -37.85
CA LYS A 552 21.32 -17.20 -37.46
C LYS A 552 20.04 -17.94 -37.04
N GLU A 553 20.11 -19.26 -37.08
CA GLU A 553 19.03 -20.16 -36.68
C GLU A 553 19.30 -20.76 -35.31
N TYR A 554 18.25 -20.82 -34.50
CA TYR A 554 18.29 -21.32 -33.13
C TYR A 554 17.14 -22.31 -32.91
N LEU A 555 17.41 -23.33 -32.10
CA LEU A 555 16.40 -24.19 -31.50
C LEU A 555 15.99 -23.55 -30.16
N ILE A 556 14.73 -23.14 -30.07
CA ILE A 556 14.15 -22.55 -28.86
C ILE A 556 12.97 -23.39 -28.39
N MET A 557 13.03 -23.82 -27.13
CA MET A 557 11.97 -24.60 -26.48
C MET A 557 11.68 -24.03 -25.10
N GLY A 558 10.41 -23.94 -24.71
CA GLY A 558 10.04 -23.35 -23.42
C GLY A 558 8.56 -23.49 -23.07
N MET A 559 8.09 -22.59 -22.20
CA MET A 559 6.70 -22.52 -21.72
C MET A 559 5.94 -21.35 -22.34
N ASP A 560 4.68 -21.54 -22.72
CA ASP A 560 3.91 -20.51 -23.41
C ASP A 560 3.63 -19.31 -22.49
N GLY A 561 3.82 -18.11 -23.04
CA GLY A 561 3.44 -16.86 -22.39
C GLY A 561 1.93 -16.67 -22.29
N VAL A 562 1.53 -15.64 -21.55
CA VAL A 562 0.12 -15.16 -21.46
C VAL A 562 -0.07 -13.87 -22.27
N THR A 563 1.04 -13.22 -22.65
CA THR A 563 1.04 -11.98 -23.42
C THR A 563 0.94 -12.22 -24.92
N SER A 564 0.24 -11.33 -25.62
CA SER A 564 0.17 -11.30 -27.09
C SER A 564 0.76 -9.99 -27.62
N ASP A 565 1.16 -9.97 -28.87
CA ASP A 565 1.69 -8.79 -29.53
C ASP A 565 0.58 -7.86 -30.04
N LEU A 566 0.97 -6.73 -30.64
CA LEU A 566 0.03 -5.75 -31.19
C LEU A 566 -0.77 -6.28 -32.39
N LYS A 567 -0.36 -7.40 -32.99
CA LYS A 567 -1.04 -8.08 -34.09
C LYS A 567 -1.98 -9.19 -33.58
N GLY A 568 -1.95 -9.50 -32.29
CA GLY A 568 -2.71 -10.57 -31.65
C GLY A 568 -2.02 -11.94 -31.67
N ASP A 569 -0.75 -12.00 -32.11
CA ASP A 569 0.06 -13.22 -32.08
C ASP A 569 0.67 -13.45 -30.68
N PRO A 570 0.78 -14.70 -30.20
CA PRO A 570 1.40 -15.00 -28.91
C PRO A 570 2.86 -14.49 -28.81
N GLN A 571 3.22 -13.93 -27.66
CA GLN A 571 4.60 -13.54 -27.32
C GLN A 571 5.25 -14.56 -26.38
N TYR A 572 6.53 -14.81 -26.61
CA TYR A 572 7.30 -15.81 -25.84
C TYR A 572 8.37 -15.11 -24.99
N LEU A 573 8.41 -15.47 -23.71
CA LEU A 573 9.42 -14.99 -22.76
C LEU A 573 10.58 -15.97 -22.68
N LEU A 574 11.81 -15.46 -22.77
CA LEU A 574 13.04 -16.23 -22.56
C LEU A 574 13.47 -16.14 -21.09
N ASP A 575 13.17 -17.19 -20.34
CA ASP A 575 13.48 -17.35 -18.92
C ASP A 575 14.49 -18.49 -18.65
N SER A 576 14.77 -18.80 -17.39
CA SER A 576 15.70 -19.88 -17.02
C SER A 576 15.30 -21.28 -17.46
N ASN A 577 14.00 -21.51 -17.70
CA ASN A 577 13.44 -22.78 -18.14
C ASN A 577 13.31 -22.84 -19.67
N THR A 578 13.94 -21.91 -20.39
CA THR A 578 14.05 -21.97 -21.85
C THR A 578 15.32 -22.67 -22.31
N TRP A 579 15.16 -23.58 -23.25
CA TRP A 579 16.26 -24.19 -23.99
C TRP A 579 16.61 -23.29 -25.17
N ILE A 580 17.85 -22.81 -25.22
CA ILE A 580 18.34 -21.97 -26.31
C ILE A 580 19.65 -22.58 -26.82
N GLU A 581 19.64 -23.12 -28.03
CA GLU A 581 20.80 -23.74 -28.68
C GLU A 581 20.92 -23.22 -30.12
N GLU A 582 22.13 -22.82 -30.52
CA GLU A 582 22.39 -22.39 -31.90
C GLU A 582 22.44 -23.60 -32.82
N MET A 583 21.72 -23.55 -33.95
CA MET A 583 21.74 -24.64 -34.93
C MET A 583 23.11 -24.67 -35.62
N PRO A 584 23.78 -25.84 -35.71
CA PRO A 584 25.05 -25.95 -36.40
C PRO A 584 24.91 -25.59 -37.87
N SER A 585 25.86 -24.80 -38.37
CA SER A 585 25.99 -24.62 -39.82
C SER A 585 26.28 -25.95 -40.52
N GLU A 586 25.80 -26.10 -41.76
CA GLU A 586 26.10 -27.22 -42.66
C GLU A 586 27.59 -27.59 -42.70
N ARG A 587 28.48 -26.58 -42.62
CA ARG A 587 29.93 -26.77 -42.60
C ARG A 587 30.42 -27.56 -41.38
N LEU A 588 29.81 -27.34 -40.21
CA LEU A 588 30.16 -28.04 -38.97
C LEU A 588 29.65 -29.48 -39.00
N CYS A 589 28.41 -29.71 -39.46
CA CYS A 589 27.85 -31.06 -39.53
C CYS A 589 28.50 -31.97 -40.58
N ARG A 590 29.13 -31.41 -41.62
CA ARG A 590 29.93 -32.18 -42.59
C ARG A 590 31.27 -32.68 -42.02
N SER A 591 31.74 -32.08 -40.92
CA SER A 591 32.97 -32.51 -40.23
C SER A 591 32.79 -33.91 -39.62
N THR A 592 33.80 -34.78 -39.77
CA THR A 592 33.77 -36.14 -39.23
C THR A 592 33.61 -36.17 -37.72
N ARG A 593 34.18 -35.18 -37.01
CA ARG A 593 34.13 -35.08 -35.54
C ARG A 593 32.72 -34.82 -34.99
N GLN A 594 31.88 -34.09 -35.72
CA GLN A 594 30.57 -33.62 -35.23
C GLN A 594 29.39 -34.30 -35.95
N ARG A 595 29.66 -35.25 -36.86
CA ARG A 595 28.64 -35.95 -37.63
C ARG A 595 27.64 -36.71 -36.75
N ALA A 596 28.12 -37.41 -35.72
CA ALA A 596 27.27 -38.15 -34.79
C ALA A 596 26.37 -37.20 -33.97
N ALA A 597 26.92 -36.10 -33.47
CA ALA A 597 26.19 -35.10 -32.70
C ALA A 597 25.10 -34.39 -33.54
N CYS A 598 25.37 -34.08 -34.82
CA CYS A 598 24.35 -33.55 -35.73
C CYS A 598 23.29 -34.61 -36.09
N GLY A 599 23.68 -35.90 -36.20
CA GLY A 599 22.73 -37.00 -36.36
C GLY A 599 21.73 -37.05 -35.21
N GLN A 600 22.21 -37.08 -33.97
CA GLN A 600 21.38 -37.07 -32.76
C GLN A 600 20.43 -35.86 -32.69
N LEU A 601 20.90 -34.67 -33.07
CA LEU A 601 20.06 -33.47 -33.13
C LEU A 601 18.92 -33.64 -34.14
N ASN A 602 19.22 -34.15 -35.34
CA ASN A 602 18.21 -34.38 -36.38
C ASN A 602 17.21 -35.49 -35.99
N ASP A 603 17.69 -36.56 -35.36
CA ASP A 603 16.85 -37.64 -34.84
C ASP A 603 15.87 -37.11 -33.79
N PHE A 604 16.34 -36.28 -32.85
CA PHE A 604 15.50 -35.58 -31.87
C PHE A 604 14.43 -34.72 -32.55
N LEU A 605 14.80 -33.91 -33.55
CA LEU A 605 13.86 -33.04 -34.25
C LEU A 605 12.77 -33.85 -34.97
N GLN A 606 13.11 -35.00 -35.56
CA GLN A 606 12.15 -35.87 -36.25
C GLN A 606 11.24 -36.59 -35.26
N GLU A 607 11.79 -37.16 -34.19
CA GLU A 607 11.04 -37.91 -33.18
C GLU A 607 10.08 -36.99 -32.44
N TYR A 608 10.57 -35.85 -31.93
CA TYR A 608 9.74 -34.91 -31.18
C TYR A 608 8.65 -34.27 -32.05
N SER A 609 8.94 -33.98 -33.33
CA SER A 609 7.94 -33.42 -34.25
C SER A 609 6.86 -34.41 -34.67
N SER A 610 7.15 -35.71 -34.73
CA SER A 610 6.23 -36.73 -35.26
C SER A 610 5.47 -37.48 -34.16
N GLN A 611 6.15 -37.81 -33.07
CA GLN A 611 5.61 -38.62 -31.97
C GLN A 611 5.28 -37.77 -30.74
N GLY A 612 5.86 -36.57 -30.62
CA GLY A 612 5.73 -35.74 -29.41
C GLY A 612 6.34 -36.41 -28.19
N CYS A 613 5.77 -36.17 -27.01
CA CYS A 613 6.13 -36.85 -25.78
C CYS A 613 5.22 -38.04 -25.53
N GLN A 614 5.78 -39.22 -25.27
CA GLN A 614 5.03 -40.34 -24.70
C GLN A 614 4.74 -40.02 -23.22
N VAL A 615 3.46 -39.83 -22.89
CA VAL A 615 2.98 -39.59 -21.51
C VAL A 615 2.63 -40.90 -20.84
#